data_AF-A0A954HD08-F1
#
_entry.id   AF-A0A954HD08-F1
#
_cell.length_a   1.000
_cell.length_b   1.000
_cell.length_c   1.000
_cell.angle_alpha   90.00
_cell.angle_beta   90.00
_cell.angle_gamma   90.00
#
_symmetry.space_group_name_H-M   'P 1'
#
loop_
_entity.id
_entity.type
_entity.pdbx_description
1 polymer ?
#
loop_
_entity_poly.entity_id
_entity_poly.type
_entity_poly.pdbx_seq_one_letter_code
_entity_poly.pdbx_strand_id
1 'polypeptide(L)'
;MSVQCRALAVSMLACLVLYGGRSVMAEEPASCDFSVVVAKHVLLLEGREIVSWDDIEQKVRSFPNGPRNTVHFYFTSAARSNGKAEELKKKIWDLQKERILYGHSEGSLWPRTDIGYDKIETADDLQRDAERRIAGTVLNRDEQLVEGAEVILIGPVDPSISYRSYHIALVEGHVRNRLEHDWTLSAEDGAFSIYPQPAKSFYVLAVHPDHGFAFVTEEHFQEHHTMRLLPWASLRTKFTDKERTTDEVNLTLNVPEDGGRPEIVFNQYWSDLVTAATRRNQQEPIPGILHVPPLRKIVVSRSIKMKDGGSIGIPQDSTELFPGELRELELGPLNEEQSQRVKLMQALMNQRRVRALPVKPAKKKQDEAKPAAPETANEPDDASSCDDSNETASEDSPKATTLEIRVVDMDGNIVKNADIEIRRGLEVAEENVRQGSFVKKQTYGTFFQTDEKGVLQFAFDEPLERLTFSVITPGFGPYWAQWDAFPPSEFTAVLEPGWTVGGVVVDEAGKPVANATVHPS
;
A
#
# COMPACT_ATOMS: atom_id res chain seq x y z
N MET A 1 -11.23 -0.94 35.72
CA MET A 1 -11.65 0.47 35.60
C MET A 1 -12.65 0.53 34.45
N SER A 2 -13.92 0.80 34.76
CA SER A 2 -15.06 0.65 33.83
C SER A 2 -15.32 1.96 33.09
N VAL A 3 -15.28 1.92 31.75
CA VAL A 3 -15.66 3.04 30.89
C VAL A 3 -17.18 3.03 30.75
N GLN A 4 -17.84 3.99 31.40
CA GLN A 4 -19.29 4.21 31.32
C GLN A 4 -19.63 5.10 30.12
N CYS A 5 -20.44 4.58 29.18
CA CYS A 5 -21.21 5.39 28.24
C CYS A 5 -22.21 6.26 29.03
N ARG A 6 -21.99 7.58 29.11
CA ARG A 6 -22.96 8.53 29.67
C ARG A 6 -23.86 9.06 28.55
N ALA A 7 -25.12 8.68 28.58
CA ALA A 7 -26.20 9.38 27.92
C ALA A 7 -26.65 10.57 28.80
N LEU A 8 -26.75 11.76 28.21
CA LEU A 8 -27.25 12.97 28.86
C LEU A 8 -28.59 13.38 28.21
N ALA A 9 -29.64 13.33 29.01
CA ALA A 9 -30.95 13.95 28.81
C ALA A 9 -31.42 14.35 30.24
N VAL A 10 -32.04 15.47 30.59
CA VAL A 10 -33.15 16.26 30.02
C VAL A 10 -33.22 17.60 30.80
N SER A 11 -33.58 18.71 30.15
CA SER A 11 -34.68 19.58 30.64
C SER A 11 -35.20 20.58 29.59
N MET A 12 -36.48 20.40 29.28
CA MET A 12 -37.36 21.21 28.42
C MET A 12 -37.83 22.51 29.09
N LEU A 13 -38.12 23.52 28.26
CA LEU A 13 -39.39 24.27 28.14
C LEU A 13 -39.16 25.36 27.05
N ALA A 14 -40.06 25.82 26.18
CA ALA A 14 -41.33 25.39 25.57
C ALA A 14 -41.66 26.47 24.49
N CYS A 15 -42.58 26.14 23.57
CA CYS A 15 -43.30 27.02 22.62
C CYS A 15 -42.61 27.46 21.31
N LEU A 16 -42.92 26.80 20.18
CA LEU A 16 -43.98 27.25 19.26
C LEU A 16 -44.30 26.17 18.20
N VAL A 17 -45.58 26.03 17.89
CA VAL A 17 -46.18 25.09 16.92
C VAL A 17 -46.30 25.79 15.56
N LEU A 18 -45.96 25.09 14.47
CA LEU A 18 -46.70 24.96 13.20
C LEU A 18 -45.75 24.71 11.99
N TYR A 19 -46.16 23.77 11.13
CA TYR A 19 -45.65 23.39 9.80
C TYR A 19 -44.47 22.40 9.67
N GLY A 20 -44.79 21.24 9.09
CA GLY A 20 -43.84 20.30 8.49
C GLY A 20 -43.77 18.97 9.23
N GLY A 21 -44.58 17.99 8.83
CA GLY A 21 -44.46 16.60 9.29
C GLY A 21 -43.12 16.00 8.92
N ARG A 22 -42.09 16.25 9.72
CA ARG A 22 -40.86 15.45 9.74
C ARG A 22 -41.22 14.15 10.45
N SER A 23 -41.24 13.06 9.68
CA SER A 23 -41.14 11.72 10.22
C SER A 23 -39.96 11.70 11.20
N VAL A 24 -40.24 11.50 12.48
CA VAL A 24 -39.22 11.21 13.49
C VAL A 24 -38.70 9.83 13.12
N MET A 25 -37.68 9.79 12.26
CA MET A 25 -36.99 8.55 11.95
C MET A 25 -36.42 8.05 13.27
N ALA A 26 -36.87 6.90 13.73
CA ALA A 26 -36.28 6.23 14.89
C ALA A 26 -34.77 6.16 14.66
N GLU A 27 -33.98 6.68 15.59
CA GLU A 27 -32.53 6.54 15.55
C GLU A 27 -32.20 5.06 15.39
N GLU A 28 -31.58 4.69 14.27
CA GLU A 28 -31.11 3.32 14.09
C GLU A 28 -30.13 2.99 15.23
N PRO A 29 -30.21 1.79 15.83
CA PRO A 29 -29.28 1.40 16.87
C PRO A 29 -27.85 1.45 16.32
N ALA A 30 -26.96 2.14 17.03
CA ALA A 30 -25.54 2.23 16.67
C ALA A 30 -24.96 0.82 16.48
N SER A 31 -24.22 0.58 15.39
CA SER A 31 -23.49 -0.68 15.22
C SER A 31 -22.38 -0.76 16.27
N CYS A 32 -22.23 -1.94 16.86
CA CYS A 32 -21.09 -2.23 17.72
C CYS A 32 -20.08 -3.02 16.90
N ASP A 33 -19.07 -2.32 16.38
CA ASP A 33 -17.97 -2.92 15.64
C ASP A 33 -16.67 -2.79 16.45
N PHE A 34 -15.87 -3.85 16.51
CA PHE A 34 -14.51 -3.78 17.04
C PHE A 34 -13.56 -4.70 16.28
N SER A 35 -12.28 -4.44 16.44
CA SER A 35 -11.20 -5.20 15.82
C SER A 35 -10.41 -6.03 16.83
N VAL A 36 -9.95 -7.19 16.39
CA VAL A 36 -9.04 -8.08 17.13
C VAL A 36 -7.83 -8.36 16.27
N VAL A 37 -6.65 -8.01 16.75
CA VAL A 37 -5.39 -8.45 16.15
C VAL A 37 -5.01 -9.79 16.75
N VAL A 38 -4.92 -10.81 15.91
CA VAL A 38 -4.41 -12.14 16.25
C VAL A 38 -2.92 -12.15 15.95
N ALA A 39 -2.12 -11.82 16.97
CA ALA A 39 -0.67 -11.84 16.91
C ALA A 39 -0.12 -13.24 17.24
N LYS A 40 1.18 -13.45 17.01
CA LYS A 40 1.89 -14.71 17.28
C LYS A 40 1.65 -15.20 18.71
N HIS A 41 1.85 -14.33 19.69
CA HIS A 41 1.82 -14.69 21.10
C HIS A 41 0.49 -14.33 21.79
N VAL A 42 -0.15 -13.22 21.42
CA VAL A 42 -1.32 -12.67 22.12
C VAL A 42 -2.54 -12.46 21.20
N LEU A 43 -3.71 -12.15 21.79
CA LEU A 43 -4.84 -11.53 21.10
C LEU A 43 -4.95 -10.10 21.60
N LEU A 44 -5.14 -9.14 20.71
CA LEU A 44 -5.19 -7.72 21.07
C LEU A 44 -6.50 -7.09 20.62
N LEU A 45 -7.29 -6.59 21.58
CA LEU A 45 -8.49 -5.83 21.31
C LEU A 45 -8.11 -4.42 20.87
N GLU A 46 -8.59 -4.01 19.69
CA GLU A 46 -8.24 -2.73 19.04
C GLU A 46 -6.72 -2.48 18.93
N GLY A 47 -5.92 -3.55 18.90
CA GLY A 47 -4.46 -3.47 18.88
C GLY A 47 -3.83 -2.88 20.15
N ARG A 48 -4.58 -2.73 21.25
CA ARG A 48 -4.15 -1.96 22.44
C ARG A 48 -4.24 -2.71 23.77
N GLU A 49 -5.06 -3.75 23.85
CA GLU A 49 -5.29 -4.48 25.10
C GLU A 49 -5.15 -5.98 24.87
N ILE A 50 -4.26 -6.64 25.60
CA ILE A 50 -4.16 -8.10 25.55
C ILE A 50 -5.41 -8.69 26.19
N VAL A 51 -6.10 -9.54 25.44
CA VAL A 51 -7.35 -10.18 25.85
C VAL A 51 -7.26 -11.70 25.68
N SER A 52 -8.04 -12.44 26.45
CA SER A 52 -8.30 -13.85 26.20
C SER A 52 -9.41 -14.02 25.16
N TRP A 53 -9.62 -15.25 24.70
CA TRP A 53 -10.77 -15.57 23.85
C TRP A 53 -12.10 -15.37 24.59
N ASP A 54 -12.16 -15.74 25.87
CA ASP A 54 -13.37 -15.62 26.69
C ASP A 54 -13.78 -14.14 26.87
N ASP A 55 -12.81 -13.23 26.98
CA ASP A 55 -13.06 -11.78 27.02
C ASP A 55 -13.71 -11.29 25.71
N ILE A 56 -13.25 -11.81 24.56
CA ILE A 56 -13.85 -11.50 23.24
C ILE A 56 -15.28 -12.03 23.20
N GLU A 57 -15.54 -13.28 23.61
CA GLU A 57 -16.89 -13.83 23.65
C GLU A 57 -17.81 -13.01 24.55
N GLN A 58 -17.33 -12.64 25.75
CA GLN A 58 -18.10 -11.84 26.69
C GLN A 58 -18.43 -10.46 26.11
N LYS A 59 -17.46 -9.81 25.44
CA LYS A 59 -17.68 -8.52 24.78
C LYS A 59 -18.73 -8.64 23.66
N VAL A 60 -18.64 -9.67 22.83
CA VAL A 60 -19.61 -9.93 21.76
C VAL A 60 -21.01 -10.21 22.33
N ARG A 61 -21.12 -11.00 23.41
CA ARG A 61 -22.39 -11.26 24.12
C ARG A 61 -22.97 -10.03 24.81
N SER A 62 -22.15 -9.02 25.12
CA SER A 62 -22.60 -7.76 25.72
C SER A 62 -23.26 -6.81 24.71
N PHE A 63 -23.14 -7.09 23.42
CA PHE A 63 -23.72 -6.25 22.40
C PHE A 63 -25.25 -6.26 22.47
N PRO A 64 -25.90 -5.11 22.21
CA PRO A 64 -27.35 -5.09 22.04
C PRO A 64 -27.73 -6.03 20.89
N ASN A 65 -28.83 -6.77 21.08
CA ASN A 65 -29.39 -7.62 20.03
C ASN A 65 -29.74 -6.76 18.81
N GLY A 66 -28.89 -6.79 17.79
CA GLY A 66 -28.97 -5.90 16.64
C GLY A 66 -28.35 -6.55 15.41
N PRO A 67 -28.92 -6.34 14.22
CA PRO A 67 -28.52 -7.02 12.99
C PRO A 67 -27.21 -6.50 12.37
N ARG A 68 -26.35 -5.81 13.12
CA ARG A 68 -25.18 -5.10 12.55
C ARG A 68 -23.88 -5.23 13.34
N ASN A 69 -23.82 -6.09 14.36
CA ASN A 69 -22.59 -6.26 15.12
C ASN A 69 -21.58 -7.08 14.32
N THR A 70 -20.43 -6.49 13.99
CA THR A 70 -19.36 -7.12 13.22
C THR A 70 -18.05 -7.10 14.00
N VAL A 71 -17.31 -8.21 13.97
CA VAL A 71 -15.94 -8.26 14.51
C VAL A 71 -14.95 -8.45 13.38
N HIS A 72 -13.89 -7.64 13.38
CA HIS A 72 -12.82 -7.68 12.39
C HIS A 72 -11.59 -8.37 12.97
N PHE A 73 -11.25 -9.55 12.47
CA PHE A 73 -10.08 -10.31 12.88
C PHE A 73 -8.93 -10.07 11.90
N TYR A 74 -7.82 -9.54 12.40
CA TYR A 74 -6.61 -9.32 11.61
C TYR A 74 -5.52 -10.28 12.05
N PHE A 75 -5.10 -11.18 11.16
CA PHE A 75 -4.08 -12.18 11.47
C PHE A 75 -2.70 -11.69 11.02
N THR A 76 -1.72 -11.75 11.91
CA THR A 76 -0.32 -11.52 11.54
C THR A 76 0.22 -12.69 10.70
N SER A 77 1.29 -12.46 9.94
CA SER A 77 1.93 -13.52 9.17
C SER A 77 2.41 -14.66 10.07
N ALA A 78 2.99 -14.34 11.24
CA ALA A 78 3.45 -15.37 12.16
C ALA A 78 2.31 -16.17 12.80
N ALA A 79 1.17 -15.54 13.16
CA ALA A 79 0.00 -16.24 13.67
C ALA A 79 -0.65 -17.19 12.64
N ARG A 80 -0.51 -16.89 11.34
CA ARG A 80 -0.89 -17.85 10.29
C ARG A 80 0.11 -19.00 10.22
N SER A 81 1.40 -18.69 10.21
CA SER A 81 2.45 -19.71 10.06
C SER A 81 2.51 -20.72 11.20
N ASN A 82 2.07 -20.35 12.41
CA ASN A 82 2.06 -21.24 13.58
C ASN A 82 0.72 -21.98 13.81
N GLY A 83 -0.23 -21.88 12.88
CA GLY A 83 -1.52 -22.57 12.94
C GLY A 83 -2.58 -21.91 13.85
N LYS A 84 -2.29 -20.75 14.46
CA LYS A 84 -3.24 -20.05 15.34
C LYS A 84 -4.46 -19.53 14.56
N ALA A 85 -4.30 -19.18 13.29
CA ALA A 85 -5.42 -18.80 12.44
C ALA A 85 -6.43 -19.94 12.28
N GLU A 86 -5.98 -21.16 12.01
CA GLU A 86 -6.79 -22.36 11.87
C GLU A 86 -7.48 -22.73 13.18
N GLU A 87 -6.77 -22.60 14.31
CA GLU A 87 -7.33 -22.84 15.65
C GLU A 87 -8.51 -21.90 15.93
N LEU A 88 -8.33 -20.59 15.73
CA LEU A 88 -9.32 -19.58 16.05
C LEU A 88 -10.48 -19.56 15.06
N LYS A 89 -10.25 -19.95 13.80
CA LYS A 89 -11.29 -19.97 12.78
C LYS A 89 -12.52 -20.72 13.25
N LYS A 90 -12.36 -21.92 13.83
CA LYS A 90 -13.48 -22.69 14.37
C LYS A 90 -14.28 -21.88 15.40
N LYS A 91 -13.60 -21.23 16.34
CA LYS A 91 -14.23 -20.44 17.41
C LYS A 91 -14.96 -19.21 16.86
N ILE A 92 -14.38 -18.52 15.88
CA ILE A 92 -15.02 -17.38 15.17
C ILE A 92 -16.32 -17.84 14.50
N TRP A 93 -16.30 -18.98 13.82
CA TRP A 93 -17.49 -19.55 13.18
C TRP A 93 -18.56 -19.96 14.18
N ASP A 94 -18.16 -20.44 15.37
CA ASP A 94 -19.10 -20.82 16.41
C ASP A 94 -19.78 -19.56 17.02
N LEU A 95 -19.05 -18.46 17.24
CA LEU A 95 -19.65 -17.15 17.62
C LEU A 95 -20.70 -16.66 16.61
N GLN A 96 -20.45 -16.85 15.31
CA GLN A 96 -21.41 -16.49 14.27
C GLN A 96 -22.63 -17.41 14.27
N LYS A 97 -22.46 -18.73 14.45
CA LYS A 97 -23.56 -19.71 14.48
C LYS A 97 -24.48 -19.52 15.69
N GLU A 98 -23.93 -19.13 16.83
CA GLU A 98 -24.69 -18.74 18.02
C GLU A 98 -25.54 -17.47 17.80
N ARG A 99 -25.45 -16.86 16.61
CA ARG A 99 -26.15 -15.64 16.18
C ARG A 99 -25.86 -14.42 17.04
N ILE A 100 -24.69 -14.42 17.69
CA ILE A 100 -24.23 -13.28 18.47
C ILE A 100 -23.62 -12.23 17.53
N LEU A 101 -23.01 -12.68 16.43
CA LEU A 101 -22.50 -11.83 15.37
C LEU A 101 -23.41 -11.86 14.14
N TYR A 102 -23.64 -10.70 13.53
CA TYR A 102 -24.25 -10.63 12.20
C TYR A 102 -23.28 -11.19 11.16
N GLY A 103 -22.00 -10.83 11.29
CA GLY A 103 -20.92 -11.33 10.46
C GLY A 103 -19.56 -11.11 11.12
N HIS A 104 -18.52 -11.61 10.47
CA HIS A 104 -17.14 -11.32 10.83
C HIS A 104 -16.34 -11.06 9.55
N SER A 105 -15.23 -10.37 9.69
CA SER A 105 -14.25 -10.18 8.62
C SER A 105 -12.93 -10.77 9.06
N GLU A 106 -12.25 -11.50 8.16
CA GLU A 106 -10.89 -11.98 8.36
C GLU A 106 -9.97 -11.22 7.39
N GLY A 107 -8.92 -10.59 7.91
CA GLY A 107 -7.94 -9.85 7.14
C GLY A 107 -6.51 -10.20 7.54
N SER A 108 -5.56 -9.54 6.87
CA SER A 108 -4.15 -9.52 7.28
C SER A 108 -3.72 -8.07 7.46
N LEU A 109 -2.78 -7.84 8.36
CA LEU A 109 -2.10 -6.55 8.47
C LEU A 109 -0.98 -6.47 7.43
N TRP A 110 -0.49 -5.26 7.14
CA TRP A 110 0.75 -5.12 6.38
C TRP A 110 1.93 -5.74 7.13
N PRO A 111 2.86 -6.38 6.41
CA PRO A 111 4.15 -6.87 6.93
C PRO A 111 4.97 -5.91 7.81
N ARG A 112 4.76 -4.59 7.71
CA ARG A 112 5.43 -3.62 8.60
C ARG A 112 4.81 -3.55 9.99
N THR A 113 3.51 -3.85 10.09
CA THR A 113 2.73 -3.77 11.33
C THR A 113 2.68 -5.13 12.02
N ASP A 114 2.55 -6.21 11.25
CA ASP A 114 2.45 -7.56 11.81
C ASP A 114 3.68 -7.93 12.65
N ILE A 115 4.90 -7.60 12.20
CA ILE A 115 6.16 -7.80 12.92
C ILE A 115 6.14 -7.05 14.26
N GLY A 116 5.53 -5.87 14.30
CA GLY A 116 5.37 -5.10 15.54
C GLY A 116 4.49 -5.83 16.54
N TYR A 117 3.32 -6.30 16.09
CA TYR A 117 2.40 -7.05 16.95
C TYR A 117 2.95 -8.41 17.37
N ASP A 118 3.70 -9.08 16.50
CA ASP A 118 4.30 -10.39 16.79
C ASP A 118 5.44 -10.34 17.81
N LYS A 119 5.92 -9.14 18.19
CA LYS A 119 6.87 -8.93 19.27
C LYS A 119 6.22 -8.78 20.65
N ILE A 120 4.90 -8.60 20.71
CA ILE A 120 4.19 -8.41 21.98
C ILE A 120 3.92 -9.77 22.61
N GLU A 121 4.47 -10.00 23.79
CA GLU A 121 4.27 -11.22 24.57
C GLU A 121 3.47 -10.94 25.86
N THR A 122 3.63 -9.74 26.42
CA THR A 122 3.11 -9.34 27.73
C THR A 122 2.51 -7.94 27.70
N ALA A 123 1.78 -7.57 28.76
CA ALA A 123 1.19 -6.24 28.88
C ALA A 123 2.25 -5.13 28.99
N ASP A 124 3.46 -5.45 29.45
CA ASP A 124 4.56 -4.49 29.55
C ASP A 124 5.09 -4.10 28.17
N ASP A 125 5.01 -4.97 27.16
CA ASP A 125 5.41 -4.68 25.78
C ASP A 125 4.50 -3.63 25.11
N LEU A 126 3.30 -3.41 25.66
CA LEU A 126 2.38 -2.35 25.22
C LEU A 126 2.72 -0.98 25.82
N GLN A 127 3.57 -0.94 26.85
CA GLN A 127 3.95 0.32 27.48
C GLN A 127 4.88 1.11 26.56
N ARG A 128 4.48 2.33 26.23
CA ARG A 128 5.32 3.24 25.45
C ARG A 128 6.42 3.80 26.34
N ASP A 129 7.65 3.77 25.83
CA ASP A 129 8.82 4.29 26.52
C ASP A 129 8.72 5.81 26.73
N ALA A 130 8.54 6.23 27.99
CA ALA A 130 8.32 7.62 28.36
C ALA A 130 9.53 8.52 28.02
N GLU A 131 10.74 7.97 27.96
CA GLU A 131 11.95 8.75 27.62
C GLU A 131 11.96 9.16 26.13
N ARG A 132 11.21 8.46 25.29
CA ARG A 132 11.07 8.77 23.86
C ARG A 132 9.91 9.70 23.55
N ARG A 133 9.18 10.15 24.57
CA ARG A 133 7.97 10.93 24.38
C ARG A 133 8.31 12.30 23.79
N ILE A 134 7.76 12.60 22.61
CA ILE A 134 7.76 13.94 22.03
C ILE A 134 6.33 14.46 22.06
N ALA A 135 6.13 15.61 22.69
CA ALA A 135 4.86 16.31 22.72
C ALA A 135 4.72 17.26 21.52
N GLY A 136 3.49 17.49 21.09
CA GLY A 136 3.17 18.51 20.10
C GLY A 136 1.71 18.95 20.17
N THR A 137 1.36 19.93 19.34
CA THR A 137 0.02 20.50 19.27
C THR A 137 -0.48 20.56 17.83
N VAL A 138 -1.74 20.22 17.59
CA VAL A 138 -2.39 20.35 16.28
C VAL A 138 -3.17 21.66 16.22
N LEU A 139 -2.94 22.44 15.16
CA LEU A 139 -3.58 23.72 14.89
C LEU A 139 -4.28 23.68 13.53
N ASN A 140 -5.42 24.35 13.40
CA ASN A 140 -6.03 24.60 12.09
C ASN A 140 -5.40 25.84 11.40
N ARG A 141 -5.92 26.19 10.22
CA ARG A 141 -5.46 27.36 9.44
C ARG A 141 -5.59 28.69 10.20
N ASP A 142 -6.57 28.80 11.08
CA ASP A 142 -6.85 30.01 11.87
C ASP A 142 -6.11 29.99 13.22
N GLU A 143 -5.11 29.12 13.36
CA GLU A 143 -4.30 28.91 14.59
C GLU A 143 -5.10 28.44 15.81
N GLN A 144 -6.28 27.87 15.60
CA GLN A 144 -7.08 27.30 16.69
C GLN A 144 -6.66 25.85 16.96
N LEU A 145 -6.71 25.46 18.23
CA LEU A 145 -6.44 24.10 18.69
C LEU A 145 -7.46 23.12 18.09
N VAL A 146 -6.99 21.95 17.64
CA VAL A 146 -7.84 20.94 16.99
C VAL A 146 -7.91 19.68 17.83
N GLU A 147 -9.08 19.40 18.38
CA GLU A 147 -9.41 18.12 19.02
C GLU A 147 -9.56 17.00 17.98
N GLY A 148 -9.19 15.76 18.35
CA GLY A 148 -9.58 14.58 17.60
C GLY A 148 -8.86 14.38 16.27
N ALA A 149 -7.80 15.15 15.99
CA ALA A 149 -6.95 14.91 14.83
C ALA A 149 -6.19 13.58 15.02
N GLU A 150 -6.21 12.74 14.00
CA GLU A 150 -5.42 11.51 13.96
C GLU A 150 -3.98 11.88 13.63
N VAL A 151 -3.07 11.64 14.59
CA VAL A 151 -1.65 11.88 14.42
C VAL A 151 -0.93 10.54 14.30
N ILE A 152 -0.19 10.36 13.20
CA ILE A 152 0.48 9.13 12.81
C ILE A 152 1.98 9.38 12.75
N LEU A 153 2.73 8.52 13.45
CA LEU A 153 4.17 8.44 13.37
C LEU A 153 4.58 7.46 12.27
N ILE A 154 5.30 7.96 11.27
CA ILE A 154 5.78 7.16 10.13
C ILE A 154 7.28 6.99 10.27
N GLY A 155 7.69 5.89 10.90
CA GLY A 155 9.09 5.49 11.04
C GLY A 155 9.61 4.68 9.84
N PRO A 156 10.90 4.32 9.84
CA PRO A 156 11.49 3.50 8.80
C PRO A 156 10.87 2.10 8.75
N VAL A 157 10.78 1.54 7.54
CA VAL A 157 10.31 0.17 7.31
C VAL A 157 11.42 -0.81 7.70
N ASP A 158 11.05 -1.91 8.35
CA ASP A 158 12.01 -2.96 8.74
C ASP A 158 12.73 -3.49 7.50
N PRO A 159 14.08 -3.58 7.50
CA PRO A 159 14.85 -3.95 6.31
C PRO A 159 14.61 -5.39 5.85
N SER A 160 13.99 -6.25 6.67
CA SER A 160 13.55 -7.59 6.27
C SER A 160 12.36 -7.59 5.31
N ILE A 161 11.65 -6.46 5.17
CA ILE A 161 10.52 -6.31 4.27
C ILE A 161 11.04 -5.88 2.89
N SER A 162 10.73 -6.67 1.87
CA SER A 162 11.26 -6.47 0.51
C SER A 162 10.78 -5.18 -0.15
N TYR A 163 9.56 -4.73 0.16
CA TYR A 163 9.02 -3.46 -0.31
C TYR A 163 9.14 -2.42 0.82
N ARG A 164 9.80 -1.29 0.52
CA ARG A 164 10.15 -0.26 1.52
C ARG A 164 9.17 0.91 1.59
N SER A 165 8.06 0.81 0.85
CA SER A 165 7.01 1.82 0.83
C SER A 165 6.09 1.70 2.05
N TYR A 166 5.74 2.84 2.63
CA TYR A 166 4.79 2.97 3.71
C TYR A 166 3.43 3.38 3.14
N HIS A 167 2.51 2.43 3.04
CA HIS A 167 1.17 2.69 2.50
C HIS A 167 0.23 3.25 3.56
N ILE A 168 -0.54 4.28 3.20
CA ILE A 168 -1.61 4.87 4.02
C ILE A 168 -2.85 5.01 3.15
N ALA A 169 -3.94 4.37 3.53
CA ALA A 169 -5.23 4.59 2.86
C ALA A 169 -6.03 5.65 3.63
N LEU A 170 -6.55 6.66 2.94
CA LEU A 170 -7.40 7.70 3.50
C LEU A 170 -8.85 7.52 3.03
N VAL A 171 -9.80 7.75 3.93
CA VAL A 171 -11.24 7.70 3.65
C VAL A 171 -11.88 8.86 4.39
N GLU A 172 -12.47 9.80 3.66
CA GLU A 172 -13.19 10.96 4.22
C GLU A 172 -12.37 11.76 5.25
N GLY A 173 -11.07 11.92 5.01
CA GLY A 173 -10.16 12.65 5.90
C GLY A 173 -9.68 11.88 7.13
N HIS A 174 -9.99 10.58 7.20
CA HIS A 174 -9.52 9.65 8.23
C HIS A 174 -8.54 8.63 7.65
N VAL A 175 -7.69 8.06 8.50
CA VAL A 175 -6.92 6.88 8.14
C VAL A 175 -7.81 5.64 8.16
N ARG A 176 -7.86 4.92 7.03
CA ARG A 176 -8.79 3.79 6.80
C ARG A 176 -8.63 2.67 7.82
N ASN A 177 -7.39 2.27 8.12
CA ASN A 177 -7.10 1.18 9.05
C ASN A 177 -6.07 1.62 10.08
N ARG A 178 -6.54 2.25 11.17
CA ARG A 178 -5.66 2.78 12.21
C ARG A 178 -4.79 1.71 12.90
N LEU A 179 -5.19 0.44 12.88
CA LEU A 179 -4.40 -0.66 13.47
C LEU A 179 -3.07 -0.88 12.76
N GLU A 180 -2.93 -0.39 11.53
CA GLU A 180 -1.72 -0.53 10.71
C GLU A 180 -0.65 0.52 11.03
N HIS A 181 -0.92 1.43 11.97
CA HIS A 181 -0.12 2.62 12.20
C HIS A 181 0.20 2.81 13.67
N ASP A 182 1.33 3.46 13.98
CA ASP A 182 1.55 4.02 15.33
C ASP A 182 0.89 5.40 15.37
N TRP A 183 -0.22 5.50 16.09
CA TRP A 183 -1.06 6.70 16.07
C TRP A 183 -1.54 7.13 17.45
N THR A 184 -2.03 8.36 17.53
CA THR A 184 -2.71 8.96 18.67
C THR A 184 -3.79 9.93 18.18
N LEU A 185 -4.70 10.35 19.06
CA LEU A 185 -5.57 11.50 18.84
C LEU A 185 -4.97 12.73 19.52
N SER A 186 -5.23 13.91 18.97
CA SER A 186 -5.10 15.15 19.72
C SER A 186 -6.26 15.30 20.72
N ALA A 187 -5.95 15.87 21.89
CA ALA A 187 -6.93 16.20 22.93
C ALA A 187 -7.66 17.51 22.62
N GLU A 188 -8.60 17.91 23.49
CA GLU A 188 -9.40 19.14 23.35
C GLU A 188 -8.53 20.40 23.20
N ASP A 189 -7.37 20.43 23.85
CA ASP A 189 -6.36 21.49 23.75
C ASP A 189 -5.40 21.30 22.57
N GLY A 190 -5.73 20.44 21.62
CA GLY A 190 -4.89 20.08 20.48
C GLY A 190 -3.63 19.30 20.82
N ALA A 191 -3.36 18.99 22.09
CA ALA A 191 -2.12 18.34 22.50
C ALA A 191 -2.12 16.86 22.11
N PHE A 192 -0.95 16.34 21.73
CA PHE A 192 -0.73 14.93 21.47
C PHE A 192 0.68 14.49 21.89
N SER A 193 0.96 13.19 21.83
CA SER A 193 2.31 12.66 22.07
C SER A 193 2.63 11.47 21.17
N ILE A 194 3.83 11.48 20.60
CA ILE A 194 4.39 10.40 19.78
C ILE A 194 5.67 9.87 20.41
N TYR A 195 6.10 8.68 19.98
CA TYR A 195 7.18 7.92 20.62
C TYR A 195 8.14 7.32 19.58
N PRO A 196 8.88 8.14 18.81
CA PRO A 196 9.78 7.67 17.77
C PRO A 196 10.86 6.73 18.29
N GLN A 197 11.37 5.87 17.41
CA GLN A 197 12.53 5.04 17.73
C GLN A 197 13.79 5.92 17.77
N PRO A 198 14.72 5.71 18.71
CA PRO A 198 15.90 6.54 18.82
C PRO A 198 16.77 6.49 17.56
N ALA A 199 17.37 7.63 17.20
CA ALA A 199 18.32 7.77 16.09
C ALA A 199 17.79 7.33 14.70
N LYS A 200 16.47 7.40 14.49
CA LYS A 200 15.83 7.03 13.22
C LYS A 200 14.99 8.18 12.69
N SER A 201 15.23 8.55 11.44
CA SER A 201 14.44 9.55 10.73
C SER A 201 12.97 9.14 10.62
N PHE A 202 12.06 10.08 10.83
CA PHE A 202 10.61 9.83 10.72
C PHE A 202 9.86 10.99 10.05
N TYR A 203 8.60 10.72 9.69
CA TYR A 203 7.61 11.75 9.39
C TYR A 203 6.50 11.76 10.44
N VAL A 204 5.85 12.91 10.60
CA VAL A 204 4.60 13.06 11.35
C VAL A 204 3.51 13.47 10.39
N LEU A 205 2.42 12.70 10.40
CA LEU A 205 1.20 12.97 9.65
C LEU A 205 0.10 13.34 10.64
N ALA A 206 -0.66 14.40 10.37
CA ALA A 206 -1.88 14.72 11.09
C ALA A 206 -3.04 14.87 10.09
N VAL A 207 -4.16 14.21 10.35
CA VAL A 207 -5.37 14.32 9.53
C VAL A 207 -6.59 14.59 10.41
N HIS A 208 -7.46 15.47 9.95
CA HIS A 208 -8.75 15.73 10.58
C HIS A 208 -9.81 15.98 9.49
N PRO A 209 -10.98 15.32 9.52
CA PRO A 209 -11.99 15.40 8.46
C PRO A 209 -12.42 16.84 8.15
N ASP A 210 -12.59 17.66 9.17
CA ASP A 210 -13.10 19.03 9.02
C ASP A 210 -12.01 20.12 8.94
N HIS A 211 -10.80 19.84 9.44
CA HIS A 211 -9.77 20.87 9.64
C HIS A 211 -8.60 20.76 8.68
N GLY A 212 -8.33 19.57 8.13
CA GLY A 212 -7.31 19.45 7.08
C GLY A 212 -6.30 18.32 7.25
N PHE A 213 -5.15 18.55 6.62
CA PHE A 213 -4.04 17.62 6.48
C PHE A 213 -2.72 18.35 6.78
N ALA A 214 -1.83 17.72 7.53
CA ALA A 214 -0.45 18.16 7.69
C ALA A 214 0.51 16.97 7.60
N PHE A 215 1.62 17.15 6.91
CA PHE A 215 2.63 16.12 6.73
C PHE A 215 4.02 16.76 6.74
N VAL A 216 4.80 16.47 7.78
CA VAL A 216 6.07 17.14 8.06
C VAL A 216 7.16 16.12 8.38
N THR A 217 8.42 16.52 8.17
CA THR A 217 9.58 15.73 8.57
C THR A 217 9.85 15.85 10.07
N GLU A 218 10.69 14.95 10.59
CA GLU A 218 11.22 15.02 11.96
C GLU A 218 11.84 16.39 12.28
N GLU A 219 12.68 16.93 11.40
CA GLU A 219 13.42 18.17 11.69
C GLU A 219 12.45 19.35 11.89
N HIS A 220 11.50 19.49 10.97
CA HIS A 220 10.47 20.52 11.06
C HIS A 220 9.60 20.34 12.32
N PHE A 221 9.24 19.10 12.65
CA PHE A 221 8.43 18.83 13.83
C PHE A 221 9.18 19.08 15.14
N GLN A 222 10.47 18.72 15.21
CA GLN A 222 11.31 18.97 16.37
C GLN A 222 11.61 20.47 16.58
N GLU A 223 11.68 21.24 15.50
CA GLU A 223 11.88 22.69 15.60
C GLU A 223 10.62 23.41 16.12
N HIS A 224 9.44 23.05 15.62
CA HIS A 224 8.23 23.82 15.88
C HIS A 224 7.29 23.19 16.91
N HIS A 225 7.35 21.87 17.13
CA HIS A 225 6.42 21.11 17.98
C HIS A 225 4.93 21.32 17.65
N THR A 226 4.61 21.79 16.45
CA THR A 226 3.25 22.07 16.01
C THR A 226 2.96 21.43 14.65
N MET A 227 1.73 20.92 14.50
CA MET A 227 1.19 20.41 13.24
C MET A 227 0.10 21.39 12.75
N ARG A 228 0.41 22.21 11.75
CA ARG A 228 -0.54 23.17 11.16
C ARG A 228 -1.29 22.53 9.99
N LEU A 229 -2.57 22.27 10.17
CA LEU A 229 -3.41 21.62 9.16
C LEU A 229 -3.69 22.58 7.99
N LEU A 230 -3.38 22.10 6.79
CA LEU A 230 -3.79 22.74 5.54
C LEU A 230 -5.20 22.27 5.18
N PRO A 231 -6.10 23.18 4.74
CA PRO A 231 -7.42 22.78 4.27
C PRO A 231 -7.32 21.71 3.18
N TRP A 232 -8.17 20.69 3.26
CA TRP A 232 -8.27 19.67 2.23
C TRP A 232 -8.53 20.28 0.85
N ALA A 233 -7.89 19.73 -0.18
CA ALA A 233 -8.35 19.94 -1.55
C ALA A 233 -9.45 18.93 -1.89
N SER A 234 -10.20 19.20 -2.95
CA SER A 234 -11.27 18.33 -3.44
C SER A 234 -11.10 18.09 -4.93
N LEU A 235 -11.34 16.85 -5.36
CA LEU A 235 -11.33 16.45 -6.76
C LEU A 235 -12.68 15.87 -7.14
N ARG A 236 -13.38 16.51 -8.07
CA ARG A 236 -14.61 15.98 -8.69
C ARG A 236 -14.25 15.38 -10.04
N THR A 237 -14.73 14.17 -10.30
CA THR A 237 -14.46 13.49 -11.58
C THR A 237 -15.74 13.22 -12.33
N LYS A 238 -15.74 13.48 -13.64
CA LYS A 238 -16.85 13.16 -14.54
C LYS A 238 -16.35 12.20 -15.61
N PHE A 239 -17.02 11.06 -15.77
CA PHE A 239 -16.79 10.17 -16.90
C PHE A 239 -17.65 10.64 -18.06
N THR A 240 -17.03 10.90 -19.21
CA THR A 240 -17.78 11.27 -20.43
C THR A 240 -18.27 10.04 -21.21
N ASP A 241 -17.72 8.86 -20.90
CA ASP A 241 -18.08 7.59 -21.52
C ASP A 241 -19.33 6.99 -20.87
N LYS A 242 -20.44 6.95 -21.62
CA LYS A 242 -21.73 6.42 -21.15
C LYS A 242 -21.74 4.89 -21.01
N GLU A 243 -20.81 4.18 -21.64
CA GLU A 243 -20.79 2.71 -21.63
C GLU A 243 -20.10 2.11 -20.39
N ARG A 244 -19.45 2.95 -19.57
CA ARG A 244 -18.60 2.52 -18.45
C ARG A 244 -19.06 3.06 -17.10
N THR A 245 -20.30 2.73 -16.73
CA THR A 245 -20.94 3.22 -15.49
C THR A 245 -20.39 2.60 -14.20
N THR A 246 -19.56 1.56 -14.27
CA THR A 246 -18.98 0.88 -13.10
C THR A 246 -17.51 1.22 -12.84
N ASP A 247 -16.91 2.06 -13.68
CA ASP A 247 -15.52 2.46 -13.49
C ASP A 247 -15.41 3.40 -12.28
N GLU A 248 -14.37 3.23 -11.49
CA GLU A 248 -14.10 3.99 -10.27
C GLU A 248 -12.88 4.89 -10.44
N VAL A 249 -12.72 5.91 -9.60
CA VAL A 249 -11.52 6.75 -9.55
C VAL A 249 -10.75 6.48 -8.27
N ASN A 250 -9.47 6.16 -8.42
CA ASN A 250 -8.54 6.05 -7.30
C ASN A 250 -7.48 7.15 -7.39
N LEU A 251 -7.04 7.63 -6.23
CA LEU A 251 -5.94 8.58 -6.13
C LEU A 251 -4.75 7.91 -5.46
N THR A 252 -3.57 8.19 -6.00
CA THR A 252 -2.31 7.80 -5.40
C THR A 252 -1.40 9.02 -5.33
N LEU A 253 -0.88 9.30 -4.14
CA LEU A 253 0.16 10.31 -3.92
C LEU A 253 1.40 9.58 -3.42
N ASN A 254 2.53 9.87 -4.04
CA ASN A 254 3.81 9.29 -3.68
C ASN A 254 4.73 10.38 -3.09
N VAL A 255 5.29 10.10 -1.92
CA VAL A 255 6.41 10.84 -1.33
C VAL A 255 7.63 9.93 -1.44
N PRO A 256 8.67 10.30 -2.21
CA PRO A 256 9.84 9.46 -2.38
C PRO A 256 10.60 9.25 -1.07
N GLU A 257 11.42 8.19 -1.05
CA GLU A 257 12.38 7.94 0.04
C GLU A 257 13.35 9.13 0.18
N ASP A 258 13.60 9.57 1.41
CA ASP A 258 14.48 10.73 1.69
C ASP A 258 15.16 10.59 3.06
N GLY A 259 16.49 10.74 3.12
CA GLY A 259 17.23 10.84 4.39
C GLY A 259 17.02 9.68 5.37
N GLY A 260 16.78 8.46 4.87
CA GLY A 260 16.47 7.28 5.69
C GLY A 260 15.00 7.15 6.10
N ARG A 261 14.15 8.09 5.69
CA ARG A 261 12.69 7.99 5.81
C ARG A 261 12.14 7.20 4.63
N PRO A 262 11.11 6.35 4.84
CA PRO A 262 10.59 5.49 3.78
C PRO A 262 9.89 6.30 2.69
N GLU A 263 9.80 5.71 1.49
CA GLU A 263 8.81 6.13 0.50
C GLU A 263 7.40 6.02 1.14
N ILE A 264 6.51 6.97 0.91
CA ILE A 264 5.13 6.93 1.42
C ILE A 264 4.16 6.96 0.25
N VAL A 265 3.17 6.08 0.30
CA VAL A 265 2.12 5.98 -0.71
C VAL A 265 0.77 6.21 -0.06
N PHE A 266 0.18 7.38 -0.27
CA PHE A 266 -1.19 7.65 0.15
C PHE A 266 -2.14 7.18 -0.94
N ASN A 267 -3.15 6.40 -0.56
CA ASN A 267 -4.17 5.88 -1.47
C ASN A 267 -5.55 6.33 -1.03
N GLN A 268 -6.40 6.66 -2.00
CA GLN A 268 -7.84 6.89 -1.78
C GLN A 268 -8.61 6.10 -2.83
N TYR A 269 -9.57 5.30 -2.38
CA TYR A 269 -10.35 4.41 -3.23
C TYR A 269 -11.81 4.86 -3.26
N TRP A 270 -12.39 4.96 -4.45
CA TRP A 270 -13.81 5.33 -4.60
C TRP A 270 -14.76 4.39 -3.87
N SER A 271 -14.46 3.09 -3.89
CA SER A 271 -15.26 2.06 -3.24
C SER A 271 -15.46 2.32 -1.73
N ASP A 272 -14.49 2.96 -1.10
CA ASP A 272 -14.56 3.29 0.33
C ASP A 272 -15.54 4.45 0.58
N LEU A 273 -15.61 5.42 -0.35
CA LEU A 273 -16.55 6.55 -0.28
C LEU A 273 -18.00 6.11 -0.52
N VAL A 274 -18.23 5.21 -1.47
CA VAL A 274 -19.58 4.64 -1.70
C VAL A 274 -20.07 3.93 -0.45
N THR A 275 -19.19 3.17 0.21
CA THR A 275 -19.51 2.48 1.45
C THR A 275 -19.85 3.47 2.57
N ALA A 276 -19.08 4.55 2.71
CA ALA A 276 -19.33 5.60 3.71
C ALA A 276 -20.60 6.41 3.44
N ALA A 277 -20.89 6.76 2.18
CA ALA A 277 -22.12 7.46 1.79
C ALA A 277 -23.37 6.59 2.02
N THR A 278 -23.30 5.30 1.68
CA THR A 278 -24.37 4.33 1.93
C THR A 278 -24.69 4.22 3.42
N ARG A 279 -23.67 4.19 4.29
CA ARG A 279 -23.86 4.22 5.75
C ARG A 279 -24.59 5.46 6.25
N ARG A 280 -24.48 6.59 5.53
CA ARG A 280 -25.11 7.86 5.89
C ARG A 280 -26.50 8.07 5.27
N ASN A 281 -27.06 7.06 4.60
CA ASN A 281 -28.33 7.15 3.86
C ASN A 281 -28.38 8.34 2.88
N GLN A 282 -27.24 8.74 2.32
CA GLN A 282 -27.18 9.82 1.33
C GLN A 282 -27.57 9.27 -0.05
N GLN A 283 -28.57 9.88 -0.68
CA GLN A 283 -29.22 9.36 -1.88
C GLN A 283 -28.34 9.34 -3.13
N GLU A 284 -27.29 10.16 -3.20
CA GLU A 284 -26.28 10.08 -4.25
C GLU A 284 -24.90 10.45 -3.68
N PRO A 285 -23.86 9.60 -3.83
CA PRO A 285 -22.50 10.00 -3.51
C PRO A 285 -22.15 11.19 -4.40
N ILE A 286 -21.68 12.29 -3.79
CA ILE A 286 -21.08 13.40 -4.55
C ILE A 286 -19.98 12.75 -5.40
N PRO A 287 -19.97 12.96 -6.73
CA PRO A 287 -18.99 12.32 -7.60
C PRO A 287 -17.61 12.98 -7.44
N GLY A 288 -17.00 12.87 -6.28
CA GLY A 288 -15.68 13.40 -5.99
C GLY A 288 -15.10 12.92 -4.67
N ILE A 289 -13.79 13.03 -4.57
CA ILE A 289 -13.02 12.79 -3.35
C ILE A 289 -12.80 14.15 -2.70
N LEU A 290 -13.36 14.35 -1.51
CA LEU A 290 -13.38 15.65 -0.83
C LEU A 290 -12.14 15.94 0.01
N HIS A 291 -11.37 14.89 0.33
CA HIS A 291 -10.26 14.93 1.29
C HIS A 291 -8.95 14.60 0.60
N VAL A 292 -8.57 15.41 -0.37
CA VAL A 292 -7.35 15.23 -1.15
C VAL A 292 -6.18 15.99 -0.51
N PRO A 293 -5.06 15.31 -0.14
CA PRO A 293 -3.88 16.01 0.39
C PRO A 293 -3.36 17.07 -0.59
N PRO A 294 -3.21 18.34 -0.18
CA PRO A 294 -2.77 19.41 -1.06
C PRO A 294 -1.23 19.47 -1.20
N LEU A 295 -0.75 20.32 -2.13
CA LEU A 295 0.67 20.66 -2.36
C LEU A 295 1.57 19.48 -2.72
N ARG A 296 1.00 18.46 -3.35
CA ARG A 296 1.69 17.27 -3.80
C ARG A 296 1.11 16.81 -5.12
N LYS A 297 1.96 16.20 -5.95
CA LYS A 297 1.54 15.55 -7.18
C LYS A 297 0.73 14.29 -6.85
N ILE A 298 -0.44 14.18 -7.44
CA ILE A 298 -1.37 13.07 -7.28
C ILE A 298 -1.60 12.45 -8.64
N VAL A 299 -1.53 11.13 -8.69
CA VAL A 299 -1.90 10.35 -9.87
C VAL A 299 -3.37 9.97 -9.75
N VAL A 300 -4.16 10.38 -10.74
CA VAL A 300 -5.56 10.00 -10.87
C VAL A 300 -5.62 8.75 -11.75
N SER A 301 -6.10 7.65 -11.19
CA SER A 301 -6.22 6.37 -11.89
C SER A 301 -7.68 5.96 -12.04
N ARG A 302 -8.03 5.45 -13.22
CA ARG A 302 -9.30 4.77 -13.45
C ARG A 302 -9.18 3.32 -13.03
N SER A 303 -10.04 2.90 -12.10
CA SER A 303 -10.17 1.52 -11.64
C SER A 303 -11.30 0.84 -12.39
N ILE A 304 -10.93 -0.05 -13.32
CA ILE A 304 -11.88 -0.76 -14.19
C ILE A 304 -12.24 -2.06 -13.51
N LYS A 305 -13.50 -2.21 -13.10
CA LYS A 305 -14.00 -3.43 -12.46
C LYS A 305 -14.01 -4.59 -13.45
N MET A 306 -13.57 -5.75 -12.96
CA MET A 306 -13.65 -7.01 -13.69
C MET A 306 -14.88 -7.80 -13.24
N LYS A 307 -15.32 -8.75 -14.08
CA LYS A 307 -16.52 -9.58 -13.81
C LYS A 307 -16.42 -10.41 -12.52
N ASP A 308 -15.21 -10.65 -12.05
CA ASP A 308 -14.88 -11.45 -10.86
C ASP A 308 -14.74 -10.61 -9.57
N GLY A 309 -14.98 -9.30 -9.63
CA GLY A 309 -14.85 -8.39 -8.50
C GLY A 309 -13.46 -7.77 -8.30
N GLY A 310 -12.44 -8.23 -9.03
CA GLY A 310 -11.15 -7.54 -9.12
C GLY A 310 -11.23 -6.23 -9.89
N SER A 311 -10.14 -5.47 -9.91
CA SER A 311 -10.05 -4.24 -10.70
C SER A 311 -8.67 -4.05 -11.31
N ILE A 312 -8.61 -3.31 -12.42
CA ILE A 312 -7.38 -2.90 -13.07
C ILE A 312 -7.29 -1.37 -12.98
N GLY A 313 -6.26 -0.87 -12.33
CA GLY A 313 -5.95 0.57 -12.28
C GLY A 313 -5.19 1.00 -13.53
N ILE A 314 -5.71 2.00 -14.24
CA ILE A 314 -5.06 2.64 -15.39
C ILE A 314 -4.86 4.13 -15.04
N PRO A 315 -3.61 4.61 -14.91
CA PRO A 315 -3.34 6.04 -14.76
C PRO A 315 -3.99 6.83 -15.91
N GLN A 316 -4.68 7.92 -15.56
CA GLN A 316 -5.36 8.78 -16.53
C GLN A 316 -4.73 10.16 -16.58
N ASP A 317 -4.39 10.71 -15.42
CA ASP A 317 -3.88 12.06 -15.29
C ASP A 317 -2.98 12.18 -14.05
N SER A 318 -2.22 13.26 -13.97
CA SER A 318 -1.54 13.66 -12.76
C SER A 318 -1.71 15.15 -12.51
N THR A 319 -2.03 15.51 -11.28
CA THR A 319 -2.37 16.88 -10.91
C THR A 319 -1.78 17.24 -9.55
N GLU A 320 -1.53 18.52 -9.34
CA GLU A 320 -1.24 19.09 -8.02
C GLU A 320 -2.36 20.07 -7.65
N LEU A 321 -2.83 19.99 -6.40
CA LEU A 321 -3.93 20.79 -5.89
C LEU A 321 -3.46 21.71 -4.78
N PHE A 322 -3.95 22.94 -4.76
CA PHE A 322 -3.70 23.88 -3.67
C PHE A 322 -4.63 23.61 -2.47
N PRO A 323 -4.26 24.04 -1.25
CA PRO A 323 -5.13 23.91 -0.08
C PRO A 323 -6.49 24.58 -0.29
N GLY A 324 -7.59 23.86 -0.05
CA GLY A 324 -8.95 24.33 -0.26
C GLY A 324 -9.41 24.39 -1.72
N GLU A 325 -8.58 23.99 -2.68
CA GLU A 325 -8.95 23.97 -4.10
C GLU A 325 -10.00 22.88 -4.38
N LEU A 326 -11.03 23.23 -5.15
CA LEU A 326 -11.90 22.25 -5.81
C LEU A 326 -11.53 22.20 -7.30
N ARG A 327 -11.04 21.04 -7.76
CA ARG A 327 -10.77 20.78 -9.18
C ARG A 327 -11.79 19.82 -9.77
N GLU A 328 -12.32 20.14 -10.94
CA GLU A 328 -13.10 19.20 -11.74
C GLU A 328 -12.21 18.59 -12.82
N LEU A 329 -12.25 17.27 -12.97
CA LEU A 329 -11.52 16.54 -14.00
C LEU A 329 -12.49 15.71 -14.84
N GLU A 330 -12.42 15.89 -16.16
CA GLU A 330 -13.15 15.06 -17.11
C GLU A 330 -12.28 13.89 -17.55
N LEU A 331 -12.77 12.67 -17.31
CA LEU A 331 -12.10 11.44 -17.70
C LEU A 331 -12.79 10.89 -18.96
N GLY A 332 -12.12 11.09 -20.11
CA GLY A 332 -12.56 10.67 -21.44
C GLY A 332 -12.74 9.15 -21.63
N PRO A 333 -13.11 8.64 -22.82
CA PRO A 333 -12.97 7.22 -23.09
C PRO A 333 -11.51 6.77 -22.96
N LEU A 334 -11.26 5.49 -22.70
CA LEU A 334 -9.90 4.96 -22.77
C LEU A 334 -9.36 5.12 -24.20
N ASN A 335 -8.13 5.59 -24.34
CA ASN A 335 -7.47 5.57 -25.64
C ASN A 335 -7.15 4.11 -26.07
N GLU A 336 -6.68 3.95 -27.32
CA GLU A 336 -6.42 2.63 -27.88
C GLU A 336 -5.36 1.85 -27.07
N GLU A 337 -4.26 2.52 -26.70
CA GLU A 337 -3.18 1.92 -25.93
C GLU A 337 -3.65 1.46 -24.53
N GLN A 338 -4.38 2.31 -23.82
CA GLN A 338 -4.99 1.98 -22.54
C GLN A 338 -5.96 0.80 -22.67
N SER A 339 -6.76 0.77 -23.73
CA SER A 339 -7.68 -0.33 -24.02
C SER A 339 -6.94 -1.63 -24.29
N GLN A 340 -5.84 -1.60 -25.04
CA GLN A 340 -4.98 -2.76 -25.28
C GLN A 340 -4.31 -3.23 -23.99
N ARG A 341 -3.80 -2.31 -23.16
CA ARG A 341 -3.22 -2.62 -21.84
C ARG A 341 -4.23 -3.30 -20.92
N VAL A 342 -5.47 -2.81 -20.87
CA VAL A 342 -6.54 -3.45 -20.09
C VAL A 342 -6.81 -4.87 -20.61
N LYS A 343 -6.92 -5.07 -21.93
CA LYS A 343 -7.11 -6.40 -22.52
C LYS A 343 -5.95 -7.34 -22.18
N LEU A 344 -4.71 -6.87 -22.26
CA LEU A 344 -3.52 -7.64 -21.90
C LEU A 344 -3.53 -8.03 -20.43
N MET A 345 -3.80 -7.09 -19.53
CA MET A 345 -3.90 -7.35 -18.09
C MET A 345 -5.00 -8.36 -17.76
N GLN A 346 -6.17 -8.22 -18.40
CA GLN A 346 -7.27 -9.20 -18.28
C GLN A 346 -6.84 -10.59 -18.76
N ALA A 347 -6.13 -10.69 -19.89
CA ALA A 347 -5.63 -11.96 -20.40
C ALA A 347 -4.62 -12.62 -19.44
N LEU A 348 -3.67 -11.85 -18.91
CA LEU A 348 -2.67 -12.33 -17.95
C LEU A 348 -3.32 -12.81 -16.64
N MET A 349 -4.29 -12.07 -16.11
CA MET A 349 -5.01 -12.48 -14.91
C MET A 349 -5.84 -13.75 -15.14
N ASN A 350 -6.48 -13.88 -16.30
CA ASN A 350 -7.18 -15.11 -16.68
C ASN A 350 -6.24 -16.31 -16.82
N GLN A 351 -5.05 -16.11 -17.39
CA GLN A 351 -4.04 -17.17 -17.50
C GLN A 351 -3.55 -17.64 -16.13
N ARG A 352 -3.26 -16.70 -15.21
CA ARG A 352 -2.88 -17.02 -13.82
C ARG A 352 -3.95 -17.85 -13.12
N ARG A 353 -5.24 -17.55 -13.36
CA ARG A 353 -6.35 -18.32 -12.80
C ARG A 353 -6.43 -19.73 -13.34
N VAL A 354 -6.32 -19.90 -14.65
CA VAL A 354 -6.33 -21.24 -15.27
C VAL A 354 -5.21 -22.10 -14.70
N ARG A 355 -4.04 -21.51 -14.43
CA ARG A 355 -2.88 -22.19 -13.83
C ARG A 355 -3.03 -22.45 -12.33
N ALA A 356 -3.65 -21.54 -11.59
CA ALA A 356 -3.79 -21.62 -10.13
C ALA A 356 -4.94 -22.53 -9.69
N LEU A 357 -5.85 -22.91 -10.59
CA LEU A 357 -6.84 -23.95 -10.27
C LEU A 357 -6.07 -25.25 -10.05
N PRO A 358 -6.03 -25.78 -8.80
CA PRO A 358 -5.40 -27.07 -8.58
C PRO A 358 -6.10 -28.06 -9.50
N VAL A 359 -5.32 -28.78 -10.32
CA VAL A 359 -5.82 -29.96 -11.02
C VAL A 359 -6.40 -30.83 -9.91
N LYS A 360 -7.73 -30.88 -9.79
CA LYS A 360 -8.39 -31.76 -8.83
C LYS A 360 -7.73 -33.11 -9.05
N PRO A 361 -7.03 -33.68 -8.04
CA PRO A 361 -6.40 -34.97 -8.23
C PRO A 361 -7.49 -35.87 -8.76
N ALA A 362 -7.31 -36.39 -9.98
CA ALA A 362 -8.27 -37.27 -10.59
C ALA A 362 -8.56 -38.31 -9.51
N LYS A 363 -9.82 -38.40 -9.06
CA LYS A 363 -10.22 -39.41 -8.08
C LYS A 363 -9.73 -40.73 -8.64
N LYS A 364 -8.59 -41.23 -8.15
CA LYS A 364 -8.18 -42.61 -8.40
C LYS A 364 -9.38 -43.39 -7.89
N LYS A 365 -10.11 -44.04 -8.80
CA LYS A 365 -11.03 -45.10 -8.44
C LYS A 365 -10.18 -46.07 -7.64
N GLN A 366 -10.32 -46.00 -6.32
CA GLN A 366 -9.82 -47.00 -5.43
C GLN A 366 -10.75 -48.17 -5.69
N ASP A 367 -10.37 -49.02 -6.65
CA ASP A 367 -11.01 -50.31 -6.81
C ASP A 367 -10.83 -51.04 -5.47
N GLU A 368 -11.97 -51.42 -4.89
CA GLU A 368 -12.08 -52.11 -3.61
C GLU A 368 -11.35 -53.47 -3.67
N ALA A 369 -10.06 -53.46 -3.38
CA ALA A 369 -9.31 -54.67 -3.09
C ALA A 369 -9.55 -55.06 -1.62
N LYS A 370 -10.48 -56.01 -1.45
CA LYS A 370 -10.75 -56.80 -0.25
C LYS A 370 -9.45 -57.28 0.44
N PRO A 371 -9.25 -57.04 1.76
CA PRO A 371 -8.05 -57.51 2.43
C PRO A 371 -8.17 -59.00 2.77
N ALA A 372 -7.19 -59.79 2.33
CA ALA A 372 -6.86 -61.07 2.92
C ALA A 372 -5.57 -60.89 3.73
N ALA A 373 -5.62 -61.25 5.02
CA ALA A 373 -4.46 -61.60 5.84
C ALA A 373 -3.71 -62.80 5.17
N PRO A 374 -2.42 -63.10 5.45
CA PRO A 374 -1.87 -63.13 6.82
C PRO A 374 -0.35 -62.86 7.01
N GLU A 375 0.03 -62.88 8.29
CA GLU A 375 1.22 -63.51 8.92
C GLU A 375 2.69 -63.13 8.57
N THR A 376 3.34 -62.63 9.64
CA THR A 376 4.66 -62.97 10.22
C THR A 376 6.00 -62.73 9.47
N ALA A 377 6.80 -61.87 10.12
CA ALA A 377 8.20 -62.04 10.56
C ALA A 377 9.31 -62.42 9.56
N ASN A 378 10.28 -61.52 9.36
CA ASN A 378 11.70 -61.65 9.77
C ASN A 378 12.60 -60.56 9.12
N GLU A 379 13.46 -59.94 9.92
CA GLU A 379 14.76 -59.34 9.54
C GLU A 379 15.81 -60.46 9.33
N PRO A 380 17.09 -60.20 8.96
CA PRO A 380 17.71 -59.16 8.12
C PRO A 380 18.69 -59.79 7.06
N ASP A 381 19.59 -58.96 6.52
CA ASP A 381 20.92 -59.27 5.92
C ASP A 381 21.12 -59.30 4.39
N ASP A 382 21.95 -58.33 3.99
CA ASP A 382 23.16 -58.38 3.15
C ASP A 382 23.18 -58.74 1.65
N ALA A 383 23.93 -57.86 0.97
CA ALA A 383 24.85 -58.06 -0.16
C ALA A 383 24.35 -58.59 -1.51
N SER A 384 24.50 -57.75 -2.55
CA SER A 384 25.12 -58.08 -3.86
C SER A 384 24.87 -56.91 -4.83
N SER A 385 25.90 -56.17 -5.25
CA SER A 385 26.53 -56.22 -6.60
C SER A 385 25.51 -56.24 -7.76
N CYS A 386 25.56 -55.33 -8.73
CA CYS A 386 26.65 -55.18 -9.70
C CYS A 386 26.72 -53.75 -10.28
N ASP A 387 27.92 -53.42 -10.76
CA ASP A 387 28.24 -52.37 -11.73
C ASP A 387 27.18 -52.21 -12.84
N ASP A 388 26.84 -50.95 -13.16
CA ASP A 388 26.88 -50.53 -14.56
C ASP A 388 27.09 -49.01 -14.67
N SER A 389 28.27 -48.66 -15.19
CA SER A 389 28.61 -47.48 -15.99
C SER A 389 27.71 -46.23 -15.87
N ASN A 390 28.03 -45.36 -14.90
CA ASN A 390 27.48 -44.00 -14.82
C ASN A 390 28.10 -43.13 -15.93
N GLU A 391 27.41 -43.07 -17.05
CA GLU A 391 27.62 -42.11 -18.14
C GLU A 391 27.47 -40.69 -17.55
N THR A 392 28.60 -39.98 -17.42
CA THR A 392 28.64 -38.56 -17.02
C THR A 392 27.77 -37.74 -17.97
N ALA A 393 26.51 -37.54 -17.57
CA ALA A 393 25.65 -36.50 -18.10
C ALA A 393 26.35 -35.17 -17.83
N SER A 394 26.88 -34.55 -18.87
CA SER A 394 27.37 -33.18 -18.79
C SER A 394 26.21 -32.31 -18.35
N GLU A 395 26.36 -31.71 -17.18
CA GLU A 395 25.40 -30.80 -16.57
C GLU A 395 24.98 -29.74 -17.59
N ASP A 396 23.67 -29.74 -17.87
CA ASP A 396 22.96 -28.82 -18.74
C ASP A 396 23.00 -27.44 -18.07
N SER A 397 24.15 -26.78 -18.19
CA SER A 397 24.39 -25.47 -17.59
C SER A 397 23.36 -24.50 -18.18
N PRO A 398 22.60 -23.77 -17.35
CA PRO A 398 21.55 -22.88 -17.83
C PRO A 398 22.15 -21.92 -18.86
N LYS A 399 21.57 -21.92 -20.06
CA LYS A 399 22.02 -21.07 -21.16
C LYS A 399 21.88 -19.61 -20.73
N ALA A 400 23.00 -18.90 -20.59
CA ALA A 400 23.04 -17.48 -20.25
C ALA A 400 22.02 -16.70 -21.09
N THR A 401 21.15 -15.96 -20.41
CA THR A 401 20.16 -15.10 -21.08
C THR A 401 20.86 -13.79 -21.46
N THR A 402 20.55 -13.28 -22.65
CA THR A 402 21.11 -12.00 -23.14
C THR A 402 19.99 -10.98 -23.26
N LEU A 403 20.26 -9.75 -22.85
CA LEU A 403 19.39 -8.59 -23.06
C LEU A 403 20.12 -7.58 -23.94
N GLU A 404 19.46 -7.14 -25.01
CA GLU A 404 19.87 -6.02 -25.86
C GLU A 404 18.99 -4.80 -25.60
N ILE A 405 19.63 -3.65 -25.34
CA ILE A 405 19.00 -2.34 -25.22
C ILE A 405 19.51 -1.46 -26.37
N ARG A 406 18.59 -0.97 -27.18
CA ARG A 406 18.85 -0.01 -28.26
C ARG A 406 18.31 1.37 -27.87
N VAL A 407 19.08 2.42 -28.11
CA VAL A 407 18.67 3.80 -27.81
C VAL A 407 18.53 4.60 -29.10
N VAL A 408 17.34 5.15 -29.32
CA VAL A 408 16.99 5.95 -30.50
C VAL A 408 16.27 7.23 -30.08
N ASP A 409 16.23 8.23 -30.96
CA ASP A 409 15.36 9.40 -30.79
C ASP A 409 13.95 9.15 -31.32
N MET A 410 13.06 10.13 -31.20
CA MET A 410 11.69 10.08 -31.70
C MET A 410 11.56 9.84 -33.22
N ASP A 411 12.59 10.19 -34.00
CA ASP A 411 12.62 9.96 -35.45
C ASP A 411 13.23 8.59 -35.80
N GLY A 412 13.63 7.81 -34.79
CA GLY A 412 14.27 6.51 -34.94
C GLY A 412 15.77 6.59 -35.24
N ASN A 413 16.40 7.78 -35.14
CA ASN A 413 17.84 7.90 -35.31
C ASN A 413 18.57 7.34 -34.10
N ILE A 414 19.73 6.74 -34.33
CA ILE A 414 20.57 6.16 -33.29
C ILE A 414 21.12 7.26 -32.37
N VAL A 415 20.92 7.09 -31.05
CA VAL A 415 21.58 7.89 -30.02
C VAL A 415 22.86 7.17 -29.60
N LYS A 416 24.00 7.69 -30.05
CA LYS A 416 25.32 7.10 -29.78
C LYS A 416 25.78 7.41 -28.37
N ASN A 417 26.56 6.51 -27.78
CA ASN A 417 27.19 6.71 -26.48
C ASN A 417 26.21 7.18 -25.40
N ALA A 418 24.98 6.65 -25.41
CA ALA A 418 23.98 6.96 -24.42
C ALA A 418 24.38 6.34 -23.07
N ASP A 419 24.36 7.14 -22.00
CA ASP A 419 24.66 6.63 -20.66
C ASP A 419 23.43 5.92 -20.09
N ILE A 420 23.62 4.68 -19.65
CA ILE A 420 22.59 3.81 -19.11
C ILE A 420 22.95 3.46 -17.66
N GLU A 421 22.05 3.74 -16.73
CA GLU A 421 22.16 3.30 -15.34
C GLU A 421 21.22 2.12 -15.11
N ILE A 422 21.76 0.96 -14.73
CA ILE A 422 20.97 -0.20 -14.31
C ILE A 422 20.90 -0.19 -12.78
N ARG A 423 19.68 -0.09 -12.23
CA ARG A 423 19.40 -0.02 -10.79
C ARG A 423 18.76 -1.30 -10.30
N ARG A 424 19.28 -1.82 -9.16
CA ARG A 424 18.80 -2.95 -8.32
C ARG A 424 18.33 -4.23 -9.06
N GLY A 425 18.74 -5.38 -8.54
CA GLY A 425 18.21 -6.69 -8.99
C GLY A 425 19.03 -7.38 -10.09
N LEU A 426 20.02 -6.68 -10.67
CA LEU A 426 21.00 -7.30 -11.54
C LEU A 426 22.38 -6.70 -11.30
N GLU A 427 23.28 -7.49 -10.70
CA GLU A 427 24.71 -7.17 -10.70
C GLU A 427 25.30 -7.60 -12.05
N VAL A 428 25.24 -6.72 -13.05
CA VAL A 428 25.96 -6.95 -14.30
C VAL A 428 27.45 -6.72 -14.05
N ALA A 429 28.21 -7.81 -14.00
CA ALA A 429 29.67 -7.76 -13.98
C ALA A 429 30.22 -7.23 -15.32
N GLU A 430 31.38 -6.59 -15.30
CA GLU A 430 31.97 -5.99 -16.51
C GLU A 430 32.21 -7.03 -17.61
N GLU A 431 32.63 -8.24 -17.23
CA GLU A 431 32.85 -9.39 -18.10
C GLU A 431 31.57 -9.89 -18.81
N ASN A 432 30.40 -9.50 -18.33
CA ASN A 432 29.11 -9.87 -18.90
C ASN A 432 28.63 -8.90 -19.98
N VAL A 433 29.30 -7.76 -20.17
CA VAL A 433 29.01 -6.82 -21.26
C VAL A 433 29.51 -7.40 -22.58
N ARG A 434 28.58 -7.63 -23.51
CA ARG A 434 28.86 -8.15 -24.86
C ARG A 434 29.00 -7.05 -25.90
N GLN A 435 28.28 -5.94 -25.72
CA GLN A 435 28.32 -4.76 -26.59
C GLN A 435 28.05 -3.50 -25.75
N GLY A 436 28.73 -2.40 -26.07
CA GLY A 436 28.78 -1.20 -25.22
C GLY A 436 29.99 -1.23 -24.29
N SER A 437 29.98 -0.39 -23.26
CA SER A 437 31.07 -0.33 -22.28
C SER A 437 30.56 -0.16 -20.86
N PHE A 438 31.25 -0.81 -19.92
CA PHE A 438 31.09 -0.53 -18.50
C PHE A 438 31.77 0.79 -18.16
N VAL A 439 31.10 1.65 -17.37
CA VAL A 439 31.63 2.95 -16.98
C VAL A 439 32.06 2.93 -15.52
N LYS A 440 31.15 2.58 -14.60
CA LYS A 440 31.41 2.57 -13.15
C LYS A 440 30.29 1.85 -12.39
N LYS A 441 30.61 1.36 -11.18
CA LYS A 441 29.62 0.90 -10.19
C LYS A 441 29.49 1.95 -9.08
N GLN A 442 28.27 2.24 -8.65
CA GLN A 442 27.96 3.08 -7.48
C GLN A 442 27.01 2.33 -6.54
N THR A 443 26.74 2.92 -5.37
CA THR A 443 25.87 2.33 -4.34
C THR A 443 24.47 1.98 -4.85
N TYR A 444 23.93 2.77 -5.78
CA TYR A 444 22.53 2.66 -6.23
C TYR A 444 22.35 2.02 -7.61
N GLY A 445 23.43 1.83 -8.36
CA GLY A 445 23.36 1.30 -9.72
C GLY A 445 24.72 1.11 -10.37
N THR A 446 24.70 0.40 -11.50
CA THR A 446 25.85 0.19 -12.37
C THR A 446 25.64 0.97 -13.67
N PHE A 447 26.65 1.73 -14.08
CA PHE A 447 26.61 2.63 -15.21
C PHE A 447 27.34 2.02 -16.40
N PHE A 448 26.68 2.10 -17.55
CA PHE A 448 27.14 1.63 -18.85
C PHE A 448 26.99 2.74 -19.87
N GLN A 449 27.62 2.56 -21.02
CA GLN A 449 27.45 3.41 -22.17
C GLN A 449 27.21 2.54 -23.40
N THR A 450 26.22 2.90 -24.22
CA THR A 450 25.99 2.21 -25.50
C THR A 450 27.17 2.42 -26.45
N ASP A 451 27.32 1.56 -27.44
CA ASP A 451 28.32 1.76 -28.49
C ASP A 451 27.93 2.84 -29.53
N GLU A 452 28.70 2.95 -30.62
CA GLU A 452 28.41 3.87 -31.73
C GLU A 452 27.14 3.53 -32.53
N LYS A 453 26.57 2.34 -32.32
CA LYS A 453 25.30 1.89 -32.89
C LYS A 453 24.12 2.12 -31.93
N GLY A 454 24.37 2.75 -30.78
CA GLY A 454 23.36 2.99 -29.74
C GLY A 454 22.90 1.69 -29.08
N VAL A 455 23.76 0.67 -29.02
CA VAL A 455 23.41 -0.63 -28.43
C VAL A 455 24.24 -0.90 -27.16
N LEU A 456 23.55 -1.38 -26.12
CA LEU A 456 24.12 -2.03 -24.95
C LEU A 456 23.61 -3.46 -24.92
N GLN A 457 24.50 -4.45 -24.80
CA GLN A 457 24.14 -5.85 -24.67
C GLN A 457 24.90 -6.48 -23.51
N PHE A 458 24.21 -7.21 -22.64
CA PHE A 458 24.84 -7.95 -21.55
C PHE A 458 24.15 -9.30 -21.30
N ALA A 459 24.93 -10.23 -20.75
CA ALA A 459 24.49 -11.57 -20.38
C ALA A 459 24.22 -11.69 -18.87
N PHE A 460 23.33 -12.58 -18.48
CA PHE A 460 23.06 -12.93 -17.09
C PHE A 460 22.60 -14.38 -16.97
N ASP A 461 23.02 -15.04 -15.89
CA ASP A 461 22.82 -16.48 -15.69
C ASP A 461 21.58 -16.80 -14.85
N GLU A 462 21.12 -15.83 -14.05
CA GLU A 462 19.96 -15.99 -13.16
C GLU A 462 18.73 -15.21 -13.68
N PRO A 463 17.51 -15.77 -13.56
CA PRO A 463 16.30 -15.06 -13.92
C PRO A 463 16.16 -13.78 -13.09
N LEU A 464 15.97 -12.65 -13.76
CA LEU A 464 15.84 -11.36 -13.08
C LEU A 464 14.52 -11.28 -12.33
N GLU A 465 14.59 -11.06 -11.02
CA GLU A 465 13.43 -10.70 -10.20
C GLU A 465 12.91 -9.31 -10.57
N ARG A 466 13.82 -8.39 -10.88
CA ARG A 466 13.50 -7.03 -11.29
C ARG A 466 14.63 -6.47 -12.12
N LEU A 467 14.28 -5.76 -13.19
CA LEU A 467 15.22 -4.95 -13.95
C LEU A 467 14.67 -3.53 -14.01
N THR A 468 15.45 -2.57 -13.53
CA THR A 468 15.19 -1.14 -13.74
C THR A 468 16.40 -0.54 -14.42
N PHE A 469 16.18 0.24 -15.47
CA PHE A 469 17.23 1.09 -16.01
C PHE A 469 16.71 2.48 -16.37
N SER A 470 17.65 3.42 -16.39
CA SER A 470 17.44 4.76 -16.92
C SER A 470 18.47 5.08 -18.01
N VAL A 471 18.06 5.91 -18.96
CA VAL A 471 18.95 6.48 -19.98
C VAL A 471 19.05 7.97 -19.73
N ILE A 472 20.26 8.47 -19.53
CA ILE A 472 20.54 9.90 -19.25
C ILE A 472 21.56 10.36 -20.27
N THR A 473 21.11 11.03 -21.33
CA THR A 473 21.99 11.49 -22.41
C THR A 473 21.79 12.98 -22.68
N PRO A 474 22.88 13.79 -22.78
CA PRO A 474 22.75 15.22 -23.07
C PRO A 474 21.93 15.49 -24.33
N GLY A 475 21.04 16.49 -24.26
CA GLY A 475 20.14 16.85 -25.36
C GLY A 475 18.82 16.08 -25.38
N PHE A 476 18.64 15.10 -24.51
CA PHE A 476 17.41 14.29 -24.40
C PHE A 476 16.81 14.37 -22.98
N GLY A 477 15.50 14.14 -22.88
CA GLY A 477 14.84 13.89 -21.61
C GLY A 477 15.28 12.54 -21.01
N PRO A 478 15.28 12.39 -19.67
CA PRO A 478 15.61 11.11 -19.05
C PRO A 478 14.55 10.07 -19.37
N TYR A 479 15.00 8.86 -19.75
CA TYR A 479 14.12 7.73 -20.01
C TYR A 479 14.21 6.70 -18.89
N TRP A 480 13.08 6.08 -18.54
CA TRP A 480 13.01 5.08 -17.46
C TRP A 480 12.18 3.88 -17.90
N ALA A 481 12.69 2.68 -17.64
CA ALA A 481 11.92 1.45 -17.82
C ALA A 481 12.15 0.48 -16.66
N GLN A 482 11.11 -0.28 -16.34
CA GLN A 482 11.13 -1.29 -15.28
C GLN A 482 10.33 -2.53 -15.69
N TRP A 483 10.86 -3.70 -15.32
CA TRP A 483 10.19 -4.99 -15.39
C TRP A 483 10.27 -5.70 -14.04
N ASP A 484 9.14 -6.23 -13.58
CA ASP A 484 9.03 -7.02 -12.34
C ASP A 484 9.17 -8.54 -12.57
N ALA A 485 9.46 -8.96 -13.82
CA ALA A 485 9.85 -10.30 -14.24
C ALA A 485 10.23 -10.30 -15.74
N PHE A 486 11.15 -11.19 -16.15
CA PHE A 486 11.54 -11.50 -17.54
C PHE A 486 11.51 -10.29 -18.50
N PRO A 487 12.56 -9.45 -18.56
CA PRO A 487 12.64 -8.45 -19.61
C PRO A 487 12.62 -9.12 -20.98
N PRO A 488 12.13 -8.44 -22.04
CA PRO A 488 12.28 -8.96 -23.40
C PRO A 488 13.77 -9.14 -23.71
N SER A 489 14.13 -10.10 -24.57
CA SER A 489 15.54 -10.25 -24.99
C SER A 489 16.07 -9.03 -25.75
N GLU A 490 15.16 -8.22 -26.30
CA GLU A 490 15.45 -6.99 -27.04
C GLU A 490 14.51 -5.87 -26.58
N PHE A 491 15.06 -4.68 -26.40
CA PHE A 491 14.31 -3.49 -26.02
C PHE A 491 14.82 -2.25 -26.73
N THR A 492 13.94 -1.35 -27.14
CA THR A 492 14.30 -0.05 -27.72
C THR A 492 13.79 1.09 -26.85
N ALA A 493 14.71 1.86 -26.26
CA ALA A 493 14.43 3.11 -25.57
C ALA A 493 14.34 4.25 -26.59
N VAL A 494 13.17 4.88 -26.68
CA VAL A 494 12.93 6.05 -27.55
C VAL A 494 13.04 7.31 -26.69
N LEU A 495 14.04 8.14 -26.96
CA LEU A 495 14.30 9.36 -26.22
C LEU A 495 13.59 10.56 -26.86
N GLU A 496 12.92 11.33 -26.02
CA GLU A 496 12.38 12.63 -26.40
C GLU A 496 13.48 13.69 -26.33
N PRO A 497 13.51 14.69 -27.23
CA PRO A 497 14.39 15.83 -27.11
C PRO A 497 14.21 16.52 -25.76
N GLY A 498 15.32 16.86 -25.10
CA GLY A 498 15.29 17.56 -23.83
C GLY A 498 14.69 18.96 -24.01
N TRP A 499 13.86 19.38 -23.07
CA TRP A 499 13.37 20.76 -23.01
C TRP A 499 14.23 21.60 -22.08
N THR A 500 14.41 22.87 -22.44
CA THR A 500 15.12 23.82 -21.58
C THR A 500 14.12 24.46 -20.63
N VAL A 501 14.35 24.30 -19.33
CA VAL A 501 13.65 25.05 -18.28
C VAL A 501 14.58 26.14 -17.78
N GLY A 502 14.13 27.40 -17.83
CA GLY A 502 14.86 28.56 -17.32
C GLY A 502 14.20 29.14 -16.07
N GLY A 503 15.02 29.71 -15.18
CA GLY A 503 14.55 30.36 -13.96
C GLY A 503 15.65 31.16 -13.28
N VAL A 504 15.29 32.00 -12.32
CA VAL A 504 16.23 32.74 -11.46
C VAL A 504 16.05 32.20 -10.05
N VAL A 505 17.10 31.60 -9.49
CA VAL A 505 17.12 31.23 -8.07
C VAL A 505 17.25 32.52 -7.28
N VAL A 506 16.36 32.76 -6.33
CA VAL A 506 16.34 33.98 -5.50
C VAL A 506 16.44 33.65 -4.01
N ASP A 507 16.99 34.58 -3.22
CA ASP A 507 16.97 34.53 -1.76
C ASP A 507 15.61 34.95 -1.17
N GLU A 508 15.49 34.96 0.16
CA GLU A 508 14.27 35.40 0.86
C GLU A 508 13.85 36.85 0.55
N ALA A 509 14.80 37.70 0.13
CA ALA A 509 14.54 39.06 -0.28
C ALA A 509 14.24 39.20 -1.79
N GLY A 510 14.15 38.09 -2.53
CA GLY A 510 13.91 38.06 -3.97
C GLY A 510 15.14 38.42 -4.81
N LYS A 511 16.35 38.43 -4.25
CA LYS A 511 17.58 38.73 -5.00
C LYS A 511 18.16 37.48 -5.64
N PRO A 512 18.66 37.55 -6.89
CA PRO A 512 19.28 36.42 -7.56
C PRO A 512 20.47 35.84 -6.77
N VAL A 513 20.49 34.52 -6.62
CA VAL A 513 21.60 33.76 -6.03
C VAL A 513 22.51 33.29 -7.16
N ALA A 514 23.71 33.88 -7.25
CA ALA A 514 24.70 33.47 -8.24
C ALA A 514 25.26 32.07 -7.93
N ASN A 515 25.57 31.30 -8.98
CA ASN A 515 26.17 29.96 -8.90
C ASN A 515 25.35 28.92 -8.12
N ALA A 516 24.04 29.14 -7.95
CA ALA A 516 23.17 28.13 -7.40
C ALA A 516 23.23 26.86 -8.26
N THR A 517 23.49 25.72 -7.63
CA THR A 517 23.43 24.42 -8.32
C THR A 517 22.00 23.91 -8.27
N VAL A 518 21.42 23.67 -9.45
CA VAL A 518 20.06 23.13 -9.58
C VAL A 518 20.17 21.70 -10.08
N HIS A 519 19.58 20.77 -9.34
CA HIS A 519 19.46 19.37 -9.73
C HIS A 519 17.99 19.05 -9.99
N PRO A 520 17.66 18.34 -11.08
CA PRO A 520 16.34 17.73 -11.20
C PRO A 520 16.19 16.67 -10.10
N SER A 521 15.10 16.75 -9.33
CA SER A 521 14.74 15.80 -8.27
C SER A 521 14.14 14.52 -8.82
#